data_AF-A0A0M5LR78-F1
#
_entry.id   AF-A0A0M5LR78-F1
#
_cell.length_a   1.000
_cell.length_b   1.000
_cell.length_c   1.000
_cell.angle_alpha   90.00
_cell.angle_beta   90.00
_cell.angle_gamma   90.00
#
_symmetry.space_group_name_H-M   'P 1'
#
loop_
_entity.id
_entity.type
_entity.pdbx_description
1 polymer ?
#
loop_
_entity_poly.entity_id
_entity_poly.type
_entity_poly.pdbx_seq_one_letter_code
_entity_poly.pdbx_strand_id
1 'polypeptide(L)'
;MLLAVAAGLAFSPVAGAAQPVGQLRLGHLSPGTGAVVATISGPEGAGSTEQVVARDAAYGDVTGYLRLVPGRYTVSMRPVGSDPSAPAPLSAGLQIAPGTAQSLFFFDTGSGQVRGDLVTDDLTAPAAGSGRVRVVQGAETATPLQALAVGGPRLATDLGYGAVTEYATVAARTWDVRLSSGAATKAAQLPVGGGSVTTVVVTGGPGGALAVHPITDTPGLPVGAAQPATTHDGTPLPRGGVPAGAGGTAGDDGPGVLPLVLCLLAAPVLVYGTSVLRASRRRG
;
A
#
# COMPACT_ATOMS: atom_id res chain seq x y z
N MET A 1 38.59 -41.57 -46.11
CA MET A 1 38.29 -40.88 -44.83
C MET A 1 37.06 -40.03 -45.05
N LEU A 2 35.92 -40.39 -44.47
CA LEU A 2 34.67 -39.62 -44.53
C LEU A 2 34.57 -38.84 -43.21
N LEU A 3 34.60 -37.51 -43.29
CA LEU A 3 34.54 -36.64 -42.12
C LEU A 3 33.07 -36.27 -41.87
N ALA A 4 32.47 -36.81 -40.80
CA ALA A 4 31.12 -36.48 -40.36
C ALA A 4 31.16 -35.20 -39.51
N VAL A 5 30.46 -34.15 -39.94
CA VAL A 5 30.27 -32.92 -39.17
C VAL A 5 28.99 -33.06 -38.35
N ALA A 6 29.12 -33.22 -37.04
CA ALA A 6 28.00 -33.16 -36.10
C ALA A 6 27.74 -31.70 -35.71
N ALA A 7 26.65 -31.12 -36.21
CA ALA A 7 26.18 -29.82 -35.76
C ALA A 7 25.46 -29.98 -34.40
N GLY A 8 26.11 -29.55 -33.32
CA GLY A 8 25.49 -29.48 -32.00
C GLY A 8 24.52 -28.31 -31.92
N LEU A 9 23.22 -28.59 -31.78
CA LEU A 9 22.22 -27.59 -31.42
C LEU A 9 22.41 -27.24 -29.93
N ALA A 10 23.01 -26.08 -29.66
CA ALA A 10 23.07 -25.53 -28.32
C ALA A 10 21.69 -24.98 -27.94
N PHE A 11 21.02 -25.65 -27.01
CA PHE A 11 19.84 -25.09 -26.33
C PHE A 11 20.34 -24.07 -25.30
N SER A 12 20.20 -22.78 -25.60
CA SER A 12 20.35 -21.73 -24.59
C SER A 12 19.26 -21.90 -23.54
N PRO A 13 19.57 -21.89 -22.23
CA PRO A 13 18.53 -21.91 -21.21
C PRO A 13 17.71 -20.63 -21.36
N VAL A 14 16.41 -20.78 -21.57
CA VAL A 14 15.46 -19.67 -21.40
C VAL A 14 15.56 -19.27 -19.92
N ALA A 15 16.03 -18.04 -19.67
CA ALA A 15 15.97 -17.45 -18.35
C ALA A 15 14.51 -17.49 -17.88
N GLY A 16 14.21 -18.28 -16.85
CA GLY A 16 12.88 -18.33 -16.26
C GLY A 16 12.49 -16.91 -15.81
N ALA A 17 11.30 -16.45 -16.23
CA ALA A 17 10.79 -15.15 -15.80
C ALA A 17 10.84 -15.08 -14.27
N ALA A 18 11.42 -14.01 -13.73
CA ALA A 18 11.44 -13.78 -12.30
C ALA A 18 10.00 -13.81 -11.78
N GLN A 19 9.73 -14.67 -10.81
CA GLN A 19 8.39 -14.78 -10.22
C GLN A 19 8.02 -13.43 -9.59
N PRO A 20 6.77 -12.96 -9.76
CA PRO A 20 6.30 -11.76 -9.07
C PRO A 20 6.52 -11.90 -7.56
N VAL A 21 7.04 -10.86 -6.91
CA VAL A 21 7.18 -10.84 -5.45
C VAL A 21 5.80 -10.90 -4.79
N GLY A 22 5.71 -11.54 -3.63
CA GLY A 22 4.56 -11.43 -2.76
C GLY A 22 4.70 -10.26 -1.80
N GLN A 23 3.60 -9.91 -1.14
CA GLN A 23 3.52 -8.82 -0.18
C GLN A 23 2.93 -9.31 1.13
N LEU A 24 3.56 -8.95 2.25
CA LEU A 24 3.08 -9.28 3.59
C LEU A 24 3.04 -8.02 4.45
N ARG A 25 1.91 -7.79 5.11
CA ARG A 25 1.78 -6.77 6.15
C ARG A 25 1.51 -7.43 7.49
N LEU A 26 2.05 -6.87 8.58
CA LEU A 26 1.81 -7.34 9.93
C LEU A 26 1.00 -6.30 10.72
N GLY A 27 0.02 -6.74 11.51
CA GLY A 27 -0.72 -5.87 12.43
C GLY A 27 -0.74 -6.43 13.84
N HIS A 28 -0.40 -5.60 14.82
CA HIS A 28 -0.37 -5.95 16.23
C HIS A 28 -1.67 -5.51 16.92
N LEU A 29 -2.61 -6.45 17.09
CA LEU A 29 -3.96 -6.20 17.62
C LEU A 29 -4.25 -6.98 18.90
N SER A 30 -3.20 -7.35 19.61
CA SER A 30 -3.21 -7.92 20.96
C SER A 30 -2.98 -6.79 21.97
N PRO A 31 -4.01 -6.31 22.68
CA PRO A 31 -3.83 -5.30 23.72
C PRO A 31 -3.06 -5.84 24.94
N GLY A 32 -3.10 -7.15 25.20
CA GLY A 32 -2.52 -7.76 26.40
C GLY A 32 -1.01 -8.01 26.38
N THR A 33 -0.36 -7.99 25.20
CA THR A 33 1.08 -8.30 25.03
C THR A 33 2.02 -7.11 25.28
N GLY A 34 1.50 -5.88 25.32
CA GLY A 34 2.32 -4.68 25.32
C GLY A 34 3.02 -4.44 23.96
N ALA A 35 4.07 -3.61 23.94
CA ALA A 35 4.82 -3.37 22.71
C ALA A 35 5.64 -4.61 22.31
N VAL A 36 5.74 -4.88 21.01
CA VAL A 36 6.40 -6.08 20.49
C VAL A 36 7.50 -5.79 19.46
N VAL A 37 8.50 -6.67 19.44
CA VAL A 37 9.43 -6.86 18.33
C VAL A 37 8.85 -7.94 17.41
N ALA A 38 8.70 -7.63 16.12
CA ALA A 38 8.30 -8.59 15.10
C ALA A 38 9.50 -8.97 14.23
N THR A 39 9.72 -10.26 14.04
CA THR A 39 10.72 -10.81 13.13
C THR A 39 10.09 -11.67 12.05
N ILE A 40 10.76 -11.75 10.90
CA ILE A 40 10.44 -12.70 9.84
C ILE A 40 11.68 -13.50 9.48
N SER A 41 11.52 -14.81 9.40
CA SER A 41 12.57 -15.76 9.01
C SER A 41 12.17 -16.46 7.72
N GLY A 42 13.06 -16.45 6.74
CA GLY A 42 12.87 -17.18 5.49
C GLY A 42 13.47 -16.50 4.26
N PRO A 43 13.10 -16.96 3.04
CA PRO A 43 12.31 -18.17 2.82
C PRO A 43 13.06 -19.40 3.35
N GLU A 44 12.34 -20.43 3.80
CA GLU A 44 12.94 -21.67 4.32
C GLU A 44 13.96 -22.26 3.33
N GLY A 45 15.16 -22.59 3.81
CA GLY A 45 16.25 -23.11 2.99
C GLY A 45 17.63 -22.74 3.55
N ALA A 46 18.69 -23.17 2.85
CA ALA A 46 20.08 -22.98 3.29
C ALA A 46 20.52 -21.50 3.45
N GLY A 47 19.77 -20.56 2.88
CA GLY A 47 19.99 -19.11 3.01
C GLY A 47 18.96 -18.38 3.89
N SER A 48 18.14 -19.10 4.65
CA SER A 48 17.13 -18.50 5.52
C SER A 48 17.80 -17.59 6.56
N THR A 49 17.35 -16.34 6.63
CA THR A 49 17.82 -15.37 7.62
C THR A 49 16.64 -14.81 8.38
N GLU A 50 16.85 -14.51 9.67
CA GLU A 50 15.88 -13.75 10.47
C GLU A 50 16.12 -12.25 10.28
N GLN A 51 15.03 -11.50 10.10
CA GLN A 51 15.04 -10.05 9.94
C GLN A 51 14.03 -9.42 10.89
N VAL A 52 14.45 -8.36 11.59
CA VAL A 52 13.54 -7.55 12.40
C VAL A 52 12.76 -6.63 11.46
N VAL A 53 11.42 -6.72 11.51
CA VAL A 53 10.51 -5.95 10.66
C VAL A 53 9.71 -4.90 11.44
N ALA A 54 9.64 -5.04 12.76
CA ALA A 54 9.19 -3.98 13.68
C ALA A 54 9.93 -4.14 15.03
N ARG A 55 10.33 -3.03 15.67
CA ARG A 55 11.10 -3.06 16.93
C ARG A 55 10.28 -2.72 18.17
N ASP A 56 9.26 -1.88 18.03
CA ASP A 56 8.44 -1.39 19.15
C ASP A 56 7.00 -1.22 18.68
N ALA A 57 6.44 -2.23 17.99
CA ALA A 57 5.07 -2.16 17.50
C ALA A 57 4.11 -2.14 18.69
N ALA A 58 3.39 -1.04 18.86
CA ALA A 58 2.37 -0.86 19.86
C ALA A 58 1.06 -1.53 19.44
N TYR A 59 0.12 -1.66 20.38
CA TYR A 59 -1.24 -2.10 20.06
C TYR A 59 -1.91 -1.13 19.08
N GLY A 60 -2.40 -1.67 17.97
CA GLY A 60 -2.97 -0.92 16.84
C GLY A 60 -1.99 -0.66 15.71
N ASP A 61 -0.70 -0.89 15.90
CA ASP A 61 0.29 -0.66 14.85
C ASP A 61 0.18 -1.69 13.74
N VAL A 62 0.31 -1.21 12.51
CA VAL A 62 0.33 -2.03 11.31
C VAL A 62 1.48 -1.56 10.43
N THR A 63 2.28 -2.51 9.94
CA THR A 63 3.42 -2.19 9.07
C THR A 63 2.94 -1.74 7.68
N GLY A 64 3.85 -1.18 6.88
CA GLY A 64 3.69 -1.24 5.42
C GLY A 64 3.79 -2.67 4.91
N TYR A 65 3.49 -2.88 3.63
CA TYR A 65 3.74 -4.17 2.98
C TYR A 65 5.24 -4.42 2.81
N LEU A 66 5.73 -5.49 3.42
CA LEU A 66 7.01 -6.12 3.13
C LEU A 66 6.93 -6.80 1.77
N ARG A 67 7.97 -6.66 0.96
CA ARG A 67 8.07 -7.36 -0.32
C ARG A 67 8.96 -8.58 -0.15
N LEU A 68 8.41 -9.75 -0.40
CA LEU A 68 9.03 -11.02 -0.11
C LEU A 68 9.08 -11.84 -1.40
N VAL A 69 10.20 -12.53 -1.62
CA VAL A 69 10.24 -13.54 -2.68
C VAL A 69 9.26 -14.66 -2.34
N PRO A 70 8.65 -15.34 -3.33
CA PRO A 70 7.75 -16.45 -3.05
C PRO A 70 8.46 -17.55 -2.25
N GLY A 71 7.81 -18.06 -1.21
CA GLY A 71 8.42 -19.04 -0.32
C GLY A 71 7.69 -19.18 1.01
N ARG A 72 8.12 -20.15 1.82
CA ARG A 72 7.60 -20.36 3.17
C ARG A 72 8.40 -19.52 4.15
N TYR A 73 7.71 -18.80 5.02
CA TYR A 73 8.28 -17.93 6.04
C TYR A 73 7.71 -18.27 7.40
N THR A 74 8.45 -17.88 8.44
CA THR A 74 7.95 -17.85 9.81
C THR A 74 7.99 -16.42 10.31
N VAL A 75 6.86 -15.90 10.79
CA VAL A 75 6.77 -14.62 11.50
C VAL A 75 6.74 -14.92 12.99
N SER A 76 7.53 -14.18 13.77
CA SER A 76 7.50 -14.26 15.23
C SER A 76 7.27 -12.89 15.84
N MET A 77 6.53 -12.83 16.95
CA MET A 77 6.36 -11.62 17.75
C MET A 77 6.71 -11.89 19.20
N ARG A 78 7.41 -10.94 19.81
CA ARG A 78 7.90 -11.03 21.19
C ARG A 78 7.69 -9.69 21.89
N PRO A 79 7.25 -9.66 23.16
CA PRO A 79 7.28 -8.43 23.94
C PRO A 79 8.67 -7.80 23.96
N VAL A 80 8.75 -6.47 23.86
CA VAL A 80 10.01 -5.74 23.95
C VAL A 80 10.75 -6.10 25.24
N GLY A 81 12.06 -6.34 25.14
CA GLY A 81 12.90 -6.76 26.27
C GLY A 81 12.89 -8.26 26.58
N SER A 82 12.08 -9.06 25.88
CA SER A 82 12.14 -10.52 25.99
C SER A 82 13.47 -11.07 25.48
N ASP A 83 13.94 -12.17 26.07
CA ASP A 83 15.11 -12.91 25.60
C ASP A 83 14.88 -13.38 24.14
N PRO A 84 15.72 -12.96 23.17
CA PRO A 84 15.61 -13.39 21.79
C PRO A 84 15.77 -14.90 21.59
N SER A 85 16.46 -15.59 22.50
CA SER A 85 16.73 -17.03 22.44
C SER A 85 15.63 -17.90 23.07
N ALA A 86 14.74 -17.32 23.89
CA ALA A 86 13.59 -18.03 24.41
C ALA A 86 12.60 -18.39 23.28
N PRO A 87 11.69 -19.36 23.44
CA PRO A 87 10.60 -19.55 22.48
C PRO A 87 9.79 -18.26 22.30
N ALA A 88 9.49 -17.89 21.04
CA ALA A 88 8.61 -16.75 20.79
C ALA A 88 7.20 -17.09 21.31
N PRO A 89 6.57 -16.23 22.13
CA PRO A 89 5.19 -16.45 22.58
C PRO A 89 4.22 -16.61 21.41
N LEU A 90 4.58 -16.03 20.26
CA LEU A 90 3.81 -16.06 19.05
C LEU A 90 4.71 -16.33 17.85
N SER A 91 4.41 -17.43 17.14
CA SER A 91 5.08 -17.80 15.91
C SER A 91 4.05 -18.35 14.92
N ALA A 92 4.11 -17.91 13.67
CA ALA A 92 3.20 -18.32 12.60
C ALA A 92 3.99 -18.63 11.34
N GLY A 93 3.84 -19.85 10.83
CA GLY A 93 4.33 -20.25 9.51
C GLY A 93 3.33 -19.83 8.44
N LEU A 94 3.79 -19.20 7.37
CA LEU A 94 2.95 -18.81 6.24
C LEU A 94 3.64 -19.04 4.90
N GLN A 95 2.82 -19.22 3.86
CA GLN A 95 3.27 -19.33 2.49
C GLN A 95 3.02 -18.00 1.77
N ILE A 96 4.09 -17.38 1.28
CA ILE A 96 4.01 -16.26 0.36
C ILE A 96 3.93 -16.81 -1.06
N ALA A 97 2.82 -16.55 -1.73
CA ALA A 97 2.62 -16.90 -3.13
C ALA A 97 3.08 -15.75 -4.05
N PRO A 98 3.47 -16.04 -5.31
CA PRO A 98 3.86 -15.01 -6.25
C PRO A 98 2.72 -14.04 -6.54
N GLY A 99 3.00 -12.73 -6.44
CA GLY A 99 2.06 -11.68 -6.80
C GLY A 99 0.87 -11.48 -5.85
N THR A 100 0.82 -12.20 -4.72
CA THR A 100 -0.25 -12.05 -3.73
C THR A 100 0.10 -10.99 -2.70
N ALA A 101 -0.90 -10.26 -2.21
CA ALA A 101 -0.79 -9.45 -1.00
C ALA A 101 -1.56 -10.11 0.14
N GLN A 102 -0.97 -10.12 1.33
CA GLN A 102 -1.55 -10.72 2.52
C GLN A 102 -1.27 -9.85 3.75
N SER A 103 -2.19 -9.86 4.70
CA SER A 103 -2.04 -9.23 6.00
C SER A 103 -2.17 -10.29 7.09
N LEU A 104 -1.19 -10.35 7.99
CA LEU A 104 -1.21 -11.20 9.18
C LEU A 104 -1.48 -10.33 10.40
N PHE A 105 -2.67 -10.47 10.98
CA PHE A 105 -3.08 -9.73 12.16
C PHE A 105 -2.98 -10.62 13.40
N PHE A 106 -2.41 -10.09 14.47
CA PHE A 106 -2.23 -10.82 15.71
C PHE A 106 -3.20 -10.35 16.77
N PHE A 107 -3.99 -11.28 17.32
CA PHE A 107 -5.07 -11.00 18.28
C PHE A 107 -4.91 -11.83 19.54
N ASP A 108 -5.35 -11.29 20.67
CA ASP A 108 -5.50 -12.08 21.89
C ASP A 108 -6.54 -13.19 21.70
N THR A 109 -6.31 -14.29 22.40
CA THR A 109 -7.26 -15.41 22.54
C THR A 109 -7.77 -15.56 23.97
N GLY A 110 -7.40 -14.63 24.84
CA GLY A 110 -7.53 -14.75 26.28
C GLY A 110 -6.41 -15.57 26.91
N SER A 111 -6.33 -15.56 28.24
CA SER A 111 -5.34 -16.32 29.02
C SER A 111 -3.87 -16.00 28.70
N GLY A 112 -3.59 -14.78 28.22
CA GLY A 112 -2.25 -14.35 27.83
C GLY A 112 -1.70 -15.01 26.57
N GLN A 113 -2.56 -15.60 25.73
CA GLN A 113 -2.20 -16.24 24.48
C GLN A 113 -2.65 -15.40 23.28
N VAL A 114 -1.92 -15.50 22.17
CA VAL A 114 -2.14 -14.73 20.94
C VAL A 114 -2.30 -15.69 19.76
N ARG A 115 -3.16 -15.34 18.79
CA ARG A 115 -3.26 -16.01 17.48
C ARG A 115 -2.89 -15.07 16.35
N GLY A 116 -2.37 -15.61 15.26
CA GLY A 116 -2.19 -14.88 14.00
C GLY A 116 -3.25 -15.31 12.98
N ASP A 117 -4.01 -14.35 12.47
CA ASP A 117 -5.03 -14.57 11.44
C ASP A 117 -4.53 -13.97 10.12
N LEU A 118 -4.27 -14.83 9.13
CA LEU A 118 -3.79 -14.46 7.81
C LEU A 118 -4.98 -14.18 6.88
N VAL A 119 -4.97 -13.00 6.24
CA VAL A 119 -6.02 -12.57 5.30
C VAL A 119 -5.37 -12.21 3.97
N THR A 120 -5.99 -12.63 2.86
CA THR A 120 -5.57 -12.22 1.52
C THR A 120 -6.12 -10.83 1.21
N ASP A 121 -5.28 -9.98 0.63
CA ASP A 121 -5.63 -8.60 0.34
C ASP A 121 -5.91 -8.42 -1.17
N ASP A 122 -7.13 -7.98 -1.49
CA ASP A 122 -7.46 -7.48 -2.83
C ASP A 122 -7.05 -6.01 -2.94
N LEU A 123 -5.85 -5.80 -3.49
CA LEU A 123 -5.30 -4.47 -3.76
C LEU A 123 -5.64 -3.94 -5.16
N THR A 124 -6.63 -4.52 -5.85
CA THR A 124 -7.05 -4.04 -7.15
C THR A 124 -7.62 -2.63 -7.04
N ALA A 125 -7.13 -1.74 -7.91
CA ALA A 125 -7.61 -0.36 -7.95
C ALA A 125 -9.13 -0.34 -8.24
N PRO A 126 -9.94 0.34 -7.42
CA PRO A 126 -11.35 0.55 -7.72
C PRO A 126 -11.54 1.50 -8.90
N ALA A 127 -12.78 1.55 -9.41
CA ALA A 127 -13.15 2.46 -10.49
C ALA A 127 -12.91 3.93 -10.11
N ALA A 128 -12.69 4.78 -11.10
CA ALA A 128 -12.53 6.22 -10.90
C ALA A 128 -13.72 6.79 -10.08
N GLY A 129 -13.42 7.68 -9.13
CA GLY A 129 -14.42 8.25 -8.22
C GLY A 129 -14.89 7.32 -7.09
N SER A 130 -14.32 6.11 -6.96
CA SER A 130 -14.60 5.18 -5.86
C SER A 130 -13.32 4.75 -5.15
N GLY A 131 -13.48 4.28 -3.91
CA GLY A 131 -12.45 3.62 -3.11
C GLY A 131 -12.97 2.29 -2.57
N ARG A 132 -12.08 1.47 -2.02
CA ARG A 132 -12.41 0.23 -1.29
C ARG A 132 -12.06 0.38 0.17
N VAL A 133 -12.93 -0.11 1.06
CA VAL A 133 -12.73 -0.06 2.50
C VAL A 133 -13.01 -1.42 3.10
N ARG A 134 -12.14 -1.90 3.99
CA ARG A 134 -12.45 -3.00 4.91
C ARG A 134 -12.25 -2.57 6.35
N VAL A 135 -12.87 -3.29 7.29
CA VAL A 135 -12.72 -3.07 8.73
C VAL A 135 -12.02 -4.29 9.35
N VAL A 136 -11.02 -4.03 10.17
CA VAL A 136 -10.35 -5.02 11.03
C VAL A 136 -10.73 -4.70 12.46
N GLN A 137 -11.43 -5.62 13.13
CA GLN A 137 -11.88 -5.40 14.50
C GLN A 137 -10.85 -5.89 15.52
N GLY A 138 -10.01 -4.96 15.99
CA GLY A 138 -9.01 -5.18 17.03
C GLY A 138 -9.43 -4.75 18.43
N ALA A 139 -10.66 -4.26 18.65
CA ALA A 139 -11.14 -3.85 19.98
C ALA A 139 -11.77 -5.02 20.75
N GLU A 140 -10.96 -5.69 21.58
CA GLU A 140 -11.34 -6.90 22.34
C GLU A 140 -12.62 -6.74 23.18
N THR A 141 -12.76 -5.61 23.89
CA THR A 141 -13.89 -5.35 24.79
C THR A 141 -15.10 -4.73 24.10
N ALA A 142 -14.98 -4.33 22.83
CA ALA A 142 -16.04 -3.66 22.07
C ALA A 142 -16.58 -4.59 20.97
N THR A 143 -17.12 -5.72 21.39
CA THR A 143 -17.67 -6.75 20.50
C THR A 143 -19.10 -7.12 20.92
N PRO A 144 -20.04 -7.27 19.96
CA PRO A 144 -19.86 -7.10 18.52
C PRO A 144 -19.78 -5.62 18.11
N LEU A 145 -19.06 -5.33 17.02
CA LEU A 145 -18.89 -3.99 16.47
C LEU A 145 -19.78 -3.73 15.27
N GLN A 146 -20.36 -2.55 15.25
CA GLN A 146 -21.08 -2.00 14.13
C GLN A 146 -20.28 -0.83 13.56
N ALA A 147 -20.17 -0.74 12.23
CA ALA A 147 -19.54 0.39 11.55
C ALA A 147 -20.43 0.87 10.41
N LEU A 148 -20.89 2.13 10.49
CA LEU A 148 -21.78 2.74 9.51
C LEU A 148 -21.13 3.99 8.91
N ALA A 149 -21.00 4.05 7.59
CA ALA A 149 -20.74 5.30 6.90
C ALA A 149 -22.05 6.09 6.78
N VAL A 150 -22.13 7.28 7.37
CA VAL A 150 -23.36 8.08 7.40
C VAL A 150 -23.74 8.53 5.99
N GLY A 151 -24.98 8.25 5.58
CA GLY A 151 -25.45 8.48 4.22
C GLY A 151 -24.79 7.56 3.18
N GLY A 152 -24.13 6.49 3.62
CA GLY A 152 -23.44 5.51 2.79
C GLY A 152 -23.74 4.07 3.22
N PRO A 153 -22.91 3.10 2.79
CA PRO A 153 -23.10 1.72 3.17
C PRO A 153 -22.71 1.44 4.61
N ARG A 154 -23.22 0.32 5.13
CA ARG A 154 -22.71 -0.28 6.35
C ARG A 154 -21.37 -0.95 6.04
N LEU A 155 -20.32 -0.57 6.77
CA LEU A 155 -18.97 -1.09 6.60
C LEU A 155 -18.76 -2.38 7.41
N ALA A 156 -19.47 -2.54 8.53
CA ALA A 156 -19.46 -3.76 9.34
C ALA A 156 -20.80 -3.97 10.05
N THR A 157 -21.18 -5.25 10.18
CA THR A 157 -22.35 -5.71 10.95
C THR A 157 -21.89 -6.77 11.94
N ASP A 158 -22.22 -6.57 13.21
CA ASP A 158 -21.95 -7.50 14.31
C ASP A 158 -20.53 -8.12 14.32
N LEU A 159 -19.52 -7.30 14.03
CA LEU A 159 -18.16 -7.78 13.81
C LEU A 159 -17.49 -8.19 15.13
N GLY A 160 -17.11 -9.46 15.22
CA GLY A 160 -16.42 -10.05 16.37
C GLY A 160 -15.00 -9.52 16.56
N TYR A 161 -14.44 -9.60 17.77
CA TYR A 161 -13.01 -9.39 17.97
C TYR A 161 -12.16 -10.38 17.16
N GLY A 162 -11.18 -9.86 16.44
CA GLY A 162 -10.35 -10.63 15.52
C GLY A 162 -10.94 -10.84 14.13
N ALA A 163 -12.15 -10.36 13.86
CA ALA A 163 -12.74 -10.49 12.55
C ALA A 163 -12.29 -9.37 11.60
N VAL A 164 -12.15 -9.73 10.32
CA VAL A 164 -11.80 -8.83 9.22
C VAL A 164 -12.91 -8.92 8.17
N THR A 165 -13.43 -7.79 7.72
CA THR A 165 -14.42 -7.78 6.64
C THR A 165 -13.75 -7.96 5.28
N GLU A 166 -14.53 -8.39 4.30
CA GLU A 166 -14.20 -8.16 2.89
C GLU A 166 -14.13 -6.65 2.59
N TYR A 167 -13.50 -6.30 1.48
CA TYR A 167 -13.49 -4.93 0.98
C TYR A 167 -14.85 -4.56 0.37
N ALA A 168 -15.43 -3.45 0.83
CA ALA A 168 -16.61 -2.84 0.25
C ALA A 168 -16.22 -1.62 -0.60
N THR A 169 -16.83 -1.47 -1.77
CA THR A 169 -16.67 -0.26 -2.60
C THR A 169 -17.53 0.88 -2.06
N VAL A 170 -16.93 2.06 -1.94
CA VAL A 170 -17.60 3.30 -1.50
C VAL A 170 -17.25 4.44 -2.44
N ALA A 171 -18.06 5.50 -2.47
CA ALA A 171 -17.70 6.72 -3.19
C ALA A 171 -16.45 7.36 -2.58
N ALA A 172 -15.58 7.92 -3.43
CA ALA A 172 -14.40 8.65 -3.01
C ALA A 172 -14.81 10.00 -2.41
N ARG A 173 -14.65 10.12 -1.09
CA ARG A 173 -14.93 11.31 -0.28
C ARG A 173 -14.45 11.04 1.14
N THR A 174 -14.48 12.06 1.98
CA THR A 174 -14.44 11.86 3.43
C THR A 174 -15.81 11.40 3.91
N TRP A 175 -15.83 10.28 4.62
CA TRP A 175 -17.02 9.72 5.24
C TRP A 175 -17.05 10.04 6.73
N ASP A 176 -18.21 10.47 7.22
CA ASP A 176 -18.53 10.39 8.64
C ASP A 176 -18.82 8.92 8.96
N VAL A 177 -17.97 8.28 9.77
CA VAL A 177 -18.17 6.91 10.23
C VAL A 177 -18.64 6.92 11.67
N ARG A 178 -19.73 6.19 11.94
CA ARG A 178 -20.22 5.90 13.28
C ARG A 178 -19.91 4.46 13.62
N LEU A 179 -19.09 4.28 14.66
CA LEU A 179 -18.86 3.00 15.29
C LEU A 179 -19.75 2.87 16.53
N SER A 180 -20.25 1.66 16.78
CA SER A 180 -20.93 1.35 18.02
C SER A 180 -20.72 -0.09 18.46
N SER A 181 -20.68 -0.30 19.78
CA SER A 181 -20.73 -1.62 20.41
C SER A 181 -21.47 -1.49 21.74
N GLY A 182 -22.61 -2.15 21.87
CA GLY A 182 -23.54 -1.90 22.99
C GLY A 182 -23.91 -0.41 23.11
N ALA A 183 -23.66 0.17 24.28
CA ALA A 183 -23.88 1.60 24.53
C ALA A 183 -22.72 2.51 24.08
N ALA A 184 -21.54 1.94 23.80
CA ALA A 184 -20.38 2.71 23.36
C ALA A 184 -20.58 3.18 21.92
N THR A 185 -20.26 4.44 21.65
CA THR A 185 -20.30 5.01 20.29
C THR A 185 -19.07 5.87 20.04
N LYS A 186 -18.64 5.93 18.78
CA LYS A 186 -17.54 6.80 18.33
C LYS A 186 -17.83 7.31 16.93
N ALA A 187 -17.74 8.62 16.74
CA ALA A 187 -17.69 9.23 15.42
C ALA A 187 -16.22 9.41 14.98
N ALA A 188 -15.94 9.20 13.70
CA ALA A 188 -14.63 9.41 13.10
C ALA A 188 -14.77 9.88 11.65
N GLN A 189 -13.78 10.64 11.18
CA GLN A 189 -13.64 10.95 9.76
C GLN A 189 -12.83 9.84 9.09
N LEU A 190 -13.34 9.32 7.97
CA LEU A 190 -12.66 8.34 7.13
C LEU A 190 -12.45 8.93 5.73
N PRO A 191 -11.27 9.51 5.45
CA PRO A 191 -10.93 9.95 4.10
C PRO A 191 -10.77 8.73 3.18
N VAL A 192 -11.52 8.69 2.09
CA VAL A 192 -11.38 7.67 1.04
C VAL A 192 -11.09 8.36 -0.29
N GLY A 193 -9.91 8.09 -0.84
CA GLY A 193 -9.46 8.65 -2.11
C GLY A 193 -10.04 7.89 -3.31
N GLY A 194 -10.08 8.55 -4.47
CA GLY A 194 -10.37 7.87 -5.73
C GLY A 194 -9.25 6.87 -6.05
N GLY A 195 -9.61 5.64 -6.39
CA GLY A 195 -8.64 4.58 -6.66
C GLY A 195 -7.95 4.02 -5.41
N SER A 196 -8.34 4.43 -4.19
CA SER A 196 -7.69 3.95 -2.98
C SER A 196 -8.28 2.63 -2.50
N VAL A 197 -7.43 1.79 -1.91
CA VAL A 197 -7.82 0.66 -1.07
C VAL A 197 -7.45 1.04 0.37
N THR A 198 -8.35 0.83 1.33
CA THR A 198 -8.17 1.30 2.70
C THR A 198 -8.55 0.20 3.69
N THR A 199 -7.64 -0.10 4.62
CA THR A 199 -7.90 -0.95 5.77
C THR A 199 -8.13 -0.06 6.98
N VAL A 200 -9.30 -0.18 7.62
CA VAL A 200 -9.64 0.55 8.84
C VAL A 200 -9.47 -0.38 10.02
N VAL A 201 -8.42 -0.16 10.81
CA VAL A 201 -8.24 -0.88 12.07
C VAL A 201 -9.00 -0.16 13.17
N VAL A 202 -9.87 -0.89 13.86
CA VAL A 202 -10.57 -0.40 15.04
C VAL A 202 -9.91 -1.00 16.27
N THR A 203 -9.55 -0.14 17.23
CA THR A 203 -8.92 -0.56 18.50
C THR A 203 -9.75 -0.09 19.68
N GLY A 204 -9.62 -0.82 20.79
CA GLY A 204 -10.22 -0.51 22.08
C GLY A 204 -9.29 0.32 22.95
N GLY A 205 -9.83 0.93 23.98
CA GLY A 205 -9.08 1.65 25.01
C GLY A 205 -9.75 1.50 26.37
N PRO A 206 -9.17 2.14 27.40
CA PRO A 206 -9.75 2.15 28.74
C PRO A 206 -11.24 2.54 28.72
N GLY A 207 -12.05 1.84 29.52
CA GLY A 207 -13.49 2.11 29.63
C GLY A 207 -14.30 1.80 28.35
N GLY A 208 -13.77 0.97 27.44
CA GLY A 208 -14.45 0.62 26.18
C GLY A 208 -14.37 1.73 25.12
N ALA A 209 -13.45 2.68 25.26
CA ALA A 209 -13.20 3.70 24.26
C ALA A 209 -12.81 3.06 22.92
N LEU A 210 -13.27 3.64 21.82
CA LEU A 210 -12.93 3.19 20.47
C LEU A 210 -11.99 4.19 19.79
N ALA A 211 -11.00 3.68 19.07
CA ALA A 211 -10.14 4.42 18.17
C ALA A 211 -10.18 3.82 16.75
N VAL A 212 -9.98 4.69 15.76
CA VAL A 212 -10.11 4.36 14.33
C VAL A 212 -8.82 4.75 13.64
N HIS A 213 -8.19 3.77 12.99
CA HIS A 213 -6.90 3.93 12.31
C HIS A 213 -7.05 3.57 10.84
N PRO A 214 -7.38 4.54 9.97
CA PRO A 214 -7.44 4.30 8.54
C PRO A 214 -6.02 4.20 7.96
N ILE A 215 -5.77 3.13 7.21
CA ILE A 215 -4.51 2.86 6.53
C ILE A 215 -4.80 2.74 5.04
N THR A 216 -4.20 3.61 4.24
CA THR A 216 -4.25 3.47 2.77
C THR A 216 -3.31 2.34 2.36
N ASP A 217 -3.90 1.32 1.77
CA ASP A 217 -3.20 0.18 1.20
C ASP A 217 -2.60 0.59 -0.15
N THR A 218 -1.34 0.97 -0.13
CA THR A 218 -0.57 1.17 -1.36
C THR A 218 0.01 -0.18 -1.77
N PRO A 219 -0.27 -0.70 -2.98
CA PRO A 219 0.51 -1.80 -3.52
C PRO A 219 1.97 -1.37 -3.46
N GLY A 220 2.80 -2.10 -2.70
CA GLY A 220 4.23 -1.88 -2.72
C GLY A 220 4.67 -1.90 -4.17
N LEU A 221 5.29 -0.80 -4.64
CA LEU A 221 5.68 -0.64 -6.05
C LEU A 221 6.32 -1.95 -6.55
N PRO A 222 5.99 -2.40 -7.78
CA PRO A 222 6.61 -3.59 -8.34
C PRO A 222 8.13 -3.38 -8.29
N VAL A 223 8.81 -4.18 -7.46
CA VAL A 223 10.25 -4.32 -7.59
C VAL A 223 10.46 -5.24 -8.77
N GLY A 224 11.15 -4.74 -9.79
CA GLY A 224 11.91 -5.60 -10.68
C GLY A 224 12.75 -6.56 -9.84
N ALA A 225 13.06 -7.74 -10.41
CA ALA A 225 13.73 -8.86 -9.77
C ALA A 225 14.59 -8.47 -8.56
N ALA A 226 14.43 -9.20 -7.43
CA ALA A 226 15.36 -9.09 -6.32
C ALA A 226 16.78 -9.34 -6.86
N GLN A 227 17.51 -8.25 -7.12
CA GLN A 227 18.87 -8.34 -7.61
C GLN A 227 19.69 -8.77 -6.39
N PRO A 228 20.43 -9.89 -6.47
CA PRO A 228 21.43 -10.18 -5.45
C PRO A 228 22.26 -8.92 -5.25
N ALA A 229 22.53 -8.54 -4.01
CA ALA A 229 23.41 -7.42 -3.73
C ALA A 229 24.74 -7.68 -4.44
N THR A 230 24.96 -7.04 -5.60
CA THR A 230 26.24 -7.10 -6.27
C THR A 230 27.17 -6.21 -5.48
N THR A 231 27.98 -6.83 -4.63
CA THR A 231 29.14 -6.18 -4.04
C THR A 231 30.17 -5.96 -5.14
N HIS A 232 30.54 -4.71 -5.39
CA HIS A 232 31.90 -4.42 -5.83
C HIS A 232 32.64 -4.02 -4.54
N ASP A 233 33.65 -4.79 -4.15
CA ASP A 233 34.49 -4.55 -2.96
C ASP A 233 33.78 -4.43 -1.60
N GLY A 234 32.73 -5.23 -1.37
CA GLY A 234 32.20 -5.45 -0.01
C GLY A 234 31.54 -4.25 0.67
N THR A 235 31.28 -3.16 -0.07
CA THR A 235 30.51 -2.01 0.43
C THR A 235 29.11 -2.00 -0.17
N PRO A 236 28.02 -1.95 0.65
CA PRO A 236 26.67 -1.80 0.12
C PRO A 236 26.52 -0.46 -0.60
N LEU A 237 26.11 -0.46 -1.87
CA LEU A 237 25.71 0.76 -2.57
C LEU A 237 24.49 1.40 -1.87
N PRO A 238 24.43 2.73 -1.72
CA PRO A 238 23.30 3.40 -1.08
C PRO A 238 22.00 3.13 -1.85
N ARG A 239 21.01 2.56 -1.18
CA ARG A 239 19.62 2.50 -1.68
C ARG A 239 19.00 3.88 -1.51
N GLY A 240 18.84 4.62 -2.60
CA GLY A 240 18.25 5.95 -2.54
C GLY A 240 17.98 6.56 -3.91
N GLY A 241 16.90 6.12 -4.56
CA GLY A 241 16.22 6.91 -5.57
C GLY A 241 14.81 7.20 -5.04
N VAL A 242 14.56 8.40 -4.54
CA VAL A 242 13.18 8.85 -4.32
C VAL A 242 12.53 9.08 -5.70
N PRO A 243 11.29 8.65 -5.93
CA PRO A 243 10.55 9.08 -7.11
C PRO A 243 10.35 10.59 -7.02
N ALA A 244 10.99 11.35 -7.92
CA ALA A 244 10.58 12.71 -8.18
C ALA A 244 9.13 12.66 -8.66
N GLY A 245 8.21 13.17 -7.83
CA GLY A 245 6.80 13.26 -8.17
C GLY A 245 6.63 14.01 -9.48
N ALA A 246 5.78 13.45 -10.36
CA ALA A 246 5.31 14.12 -11.55
C ALA A 246 4.48 15.35 -11.12
N GLY A 247 5.14 16.48 -10.94
CA GLY A 247 4.51 17.79 -10.83
C GLY A 247 4.01 18.19 -12.21
N GLY A 248 2.70 18.04 -12.43
CA GLY A 248 2.02 18.72 -13.51
C GLY A 248 1.95 20.21 -13.20
N THR A 249 2.54 21.04 -14.04
CA THR A 249 2.20 22.46 -14.13
C THR A 249 1.84 22.75 -15.59
N ALA A 250 0.54 22.80 -15.86
CA ALA A 250 -0.01 23.55 -16.98
C ALA A 250 -0.69 24.79 -16.39
N GLY A 251 -0.36 25.96 -16.93
CA GLY A 251 -0.97 27.24 -16.58
C GLY A 251 -0.02 28.43 -16.73
N ASP A 252 0.18 28.83 -17.99
CA ASP A 252 0.35 30.19 -18.52
C ASP A 252 1.27 31.22 -17.82
N ASP A 253 2.35 31.62 -18.51
CA ASP A 253 2.62 33.01 -18.93
C ASP A 253 4.11 33.21 -19.35
N GLY A 254 4.35 33.57 -20.62
CA GLY A 254 5.57 34.30 -21.03
C GLY A 254 6.50 33.63 -22.07
N PRO A 255 7.18 34.41 -22.94
CA PRO A 255 7.43 34.05 -24.33
C PRO A 255 8.72 33.23 -24.56
N GLY A 256 8.61 32.33 -25.54
CA GLY A 256 9.68 31.44 -25.99
C GLY A 256 10.80 32.11 -26.75
N VAL A 257 11.98 31.50 -26.66
CA VAL A 257 13.17 31.84 -27.44
C VAL A 257 13.26 30.85 -28.61
N LEU A 258 13.13 31.39 -29.82
CA LEU A 258 13.28 30.74 -31.11
C LEU A 258 14.68 30.14 -31.32
N PRO A 259 14.84 29.17 -32.24
CA PRO A 259 16.03 29.12 -33.07
C PRO A 259 15.74 29.57 -34.52
N LEU A 260 16.69 30.38 -35.00
CA LEU A 260 16.83 30.98 -36.32
C LEU A 260 16.61 30.01 -37.50
N VAL A 261 15.89 30.50 -38.52
CA VAL A 261 16.23 30.27 -39.93
C VAL A 261 16.22 31.61 -40.66
N LEU A 262 17.34 31.90 -41.32
CA LEU A 262 17.68 33.13 -42.02
C LEU A 262 17.26 33.03 -43.50
N CYS A 263 16.59 34.05 -44.07
CA CYS A 263 16.63 34.37 -45.51
C CYS A 263 16.06 35.78 -45.80
N LEU A 264 16.96 36.76 -45.87
CA LEU A 264 17.15 37.74 -46.96
C LEU A 264 15.92 38.35 -47.69
N LEU A 265 15.67 39.65 -47.46
CA LEU A 265 15.94 40.79 -48.38
C LEU A 265 14.87 41.91 -48.40
N ALA A 266 15.39 43.12 -48.19
CA ALA A 266 15.04 44.41 -48.80
C ALA A 266 13.64 45.05 -48.61
N ALA A 267 13.68 46.27 -48.09
CA ALA A 267 12.61 47.22 -47.83
C ALA A 267 12.25 48.07 -49.10
N PRO A 268 11.57 49.24 -49.03
CA PRO A 268 10.24 49.58 -48.49
C PRO A 268 9.38 50.47 -49.46
N VAL A 269 8.24 50.97 -48.92
CA VAL A 269 7.50 52.23 -49.25
C VAL A 269 6.45 52.25 -50.39
N LEU A 270 5.19 52.55 -50.05
CA LEU A 270 4.31 53.67 -50.50
C LEU A 270 2.83 53.38 -50.09
N VAL A 271 2.16 54.12 -49.20
CA VAL A 271 1.48 55.44 -49.32
C VAL A 271 0.08 55.38 -49.96
N TYR A 272 -0.89 55.97 -49.23
CA TYR A 272 -2.26 56.43 -49.60
C TYR A 272 -3.38 55.40 -49.85
N GLY A 273 -4.64 55.62 -49.43
CA GLY A 273 -5.24 56.80 -48.81
C GLY A 273 -6.75 56.67 -48.52
N THR A 274 -7.22 57.65 -47.74
CA THR A 274 -8.55 58.34 -47.73
C THR A 274 -9.87 57.57 -47.49
N SER A 275 -10.47 57.90 -46.33
CA SER A 275 -11.75 58.63 -46.14
C SER A 275 -13.07 58.13 -46.75
N VAL A 276 -14.15 58.19 -45.93
CA VAL A 276 -15.55 58.69 -46.17
C VAL A 276 -16.49 57.88 -45.24
N LEU A 277 -16.90 58.41 -44.08
CA LEU A 277 -18.07 59.25 -43.77
C LEU A 277 -19.47 58.57 -43.86
N ARG A 278 -20.20 58.72 -42.75
CA ARG A 278 -21.69 58.83 -42.60
C ARG A 278 -22.53 57.57 -42.90
N ALA A 279 -23.74 57.39 -42.38
CA ALA A 279 -24.48 57.86 -41.22
C ALA A 279 -25.86 57.15 -41.30
N SER A 280 -26.45 56.89 -40.13
CA SER A 280 -27.89 56.90 -39.84
C SER A 280 -28.88 55.91 -40.50
N ARG A 281 -29.58 55.20 -39.59
CA ARG A 281 -31.05 55.02 -39.47
C ARG A 281 -31.84 54.28 -40.56
N ARG A 282 -32.54 53.22 -40.13
CA ARG A 282 -34.03 53.09 -40.05
C ARG A 282 -34.36 51.70 -39.47
N ARG A 283 -35.02 51.64 -38.31
CA ARG A 283 -36.47 51.41 -38.10
C ARG A 283 -36.98 50.04 -38.57
N GLY A 284 -37.35 49.23 -37.59
CA GLY A 284 -38.27 48.10 -37.60
C GLY A 284 -38.60 47.85 -36.14
#